data_AF-A0A523XH94-F1
#
_entry.id   AF-A0A523XH94-F1
#
_cell.length_a   1.000
_cell.length_b   1.000
_cell.length_c   1.000
_cell.angle_alpha   90.00
_cell.angle_beta   90.00
_cell.angle_gamma   90.00
#
_symmetry.space_group_name_H-M   'P 1'
#
loop_
_entity.id
_entity.type
_entity.pdbx_description
1 polymer ?
#
loop_
_entity_poly.entity_id
_entity_poly.type
_entity_poly.pdbx_seq_one_letter_code
_entity_poly.pdbx_strand_id
1 'polypeptide(L)'
;MGEKEVLSKAKQLGITIGKSKVWRDFNKATEKFKKDNKVQKLLKDLQEKEKKQEEKLKKGIPVEIEEKHDIKRLEKELSESKIFVNFITTENHYLS
;
A
#
# COMPACT_ATOMS: atom_id res chain seq x y z
N MET A 1 -38.72 4.12 -2.39
CA MET A 1 -37.47 4.68 -1.85
C MET A 1 -36.84 5.56 -2.92
N GLY A 2 -36.82 6.89 -2.72
CA GLY A 2 -36.29 7.83 -3.71
C GLY A 2 -34.77 8.01 -3.58
N GLU A 3 -34.10 8.39 -4.67
CA GLU A 3 -32.64 8.63 -4.72
C GLU A 3 -32.11 9.49 -3.56
N LYS A 4 -32.88 10.50 -3.13
CA LYS A 4 -32.52 11.37 -2.00
C LYS A 4 -32.35 10.62 -0.69
N GLU A 5 -33.14 9.58 -0.46
CA GLU A 5 -33.09 8.77 0.75
C GLU A 5 -31.88 7.82 0.73
N VAL A 6 -31.57 7.25 -0.45
CA VAL A 6 -30.36 6.43 -0.68
C VAL A 6 -29.10 7.26 -0.46
N LEU A 7 -29.04 8.47 -1.02
CA LEU A 7 -27.92 9.39 -0.83
C LEU A 7 -27.74 9.82 0.64
N SER A 8 -28.84 10.07 1.34
CA SER A 8 -28.80 10.44 2.77
C SER A 8 -28.26 9.28 3.63
N LYS A 9 -28.76 8.06 3.41
CA LYS A 9 -28.29 6.85 4.10
C LYS A 9 -26.83 6.53 3.78
N ALA A 10 -26.41 6.68 2.53
CA ALA A 10 -25.01 6.51 2.12
C ALA A 10 -24.08 7.54 2.79
N LYS A 11 -24.50 8.80 2.91
CA LYS A 11 -23.76 9.83 3.66
C LYS A 11 -23.64 9.49 5.14
N GLN A 12 -24.71 9.06 5.78
CA GLN A 12 -24.69 8.63 7.19
C GLN A 12 -23.79 7.42 7.41
N LEU A 13 -23.79 6.47 6.48
CA LEU A 13 -22.89 5.32 6.50
C LEU A 13 -21.43 5.77 6.39
N GLY A 14 -21.10 6.66 5.44
CA GLY A 14 -19.75 7.20 5.29
C GLY A 14 -19.26 7.95 6.53
N ILE A 15 -20.12 8.74 7.18
CA ILE A 15 -19.78 9.43 8.44
C ILE A 15 -19.52 8.42 9.56
N THR A 16 -20.32 7.36 9.64
CA THR A 16 -20.16 6.31 10.65
C THR A 16 -18.84 5.55 10.45
N ILE A 17 -18.53 5.17 9.21
CA ILE A 17 -17.25 4.54 8.86
C ILE A 17 -16.09 5.49 9.21
N GLY A 18 -16.20 6.77 8.88
CA GLY A 18 -15.19 7.80 9.20
C GLY A 18 -14.97 8.04 10.71
N LYS A 19 -15.95 7.69 11.56
CA LYS A 19 -15.82 7.75 13.03
C LYS A 19 -15.37 6.42 13.64
N SER A 20 -15.38 5.34 12.87
CA SER A 20 -14.98 4.02 13.34
C SER A 20 -13.54 4.05 13.88
N LYS A 21 -13.27 3.20 14.86
CA LYS A 21 -11.91 3.03 15.39
C LYS A 21 -10.97 2.53 14.28
N VAL A 22 -11.43 1.58 13.48
CA VAL A 22 -10.68 0.95 12.39
C VAL A 22 -10.23 1.99 11.35
N TRP A 23 -11.12 2.88 10.90
CA TRP A 23 -10.75 3.97 9.99
C TRP A 23 -9.74 4.93 10.60
N ARG A 24 -9.91 5.31 11.88
CA ARG A 24 -8.97 6.22 12.56
C ARG A 24 -7.57 5.61 12.67
N ASP A 25 -7.50 4.32 12.97
CA ASP A 25 -6.23 3.59 13.09
C ASP A 25 -5.55 3.45 11.72
N PHE A 26 -6.32 3.11 10.68
CA PHE A 26 -5.83 3.10 9.29
C PHE A 26 -5.34 4.48 8.83
N ASN A 27 -6.10 5.55 9.09
CA ASN A 27 -5.72 6.90 8.68
C ASN A 27 -4.42 7.35 9.38
N LYS A 28 -4.25 7.03 10.68
CA LYS A 28 -3.01 7.31 11.40
C LYS A 28 -1.82 6.53 10.83
N ALA A 29 -2.02 5.25 10.50
CA ALA A 29 -0.97 4.43 9.90
C ALA A 29 -0.59 4.95 8.50
N THR A 30 -1.58 5.36 7.71
CA THR A 30 -1.41 5.98 6.39
C THR A 30 -0.57 7.26 6.47
N GLU A 31 -0.87 8.15 7.41
CA GLU A 31 -0.11 9.39 7.58
C GLU A 31 1.34 9.13 7.99
N LYS A 32 1.59 8.15 8.86
CA LYS A 32 2.96 7.76 9.23
C LYS A 32 3.71 7.14 8.05
N PHE A 33 3.04 6.27 7.31
CA PHE A 33 3.58 5.63 6.12
C PHE A 33 3.98 6.65 5.04
N LYS A 34 3.13 7.63 4.75
CA LYS A 34 3.40 8.69 3.77
C LYS A 34 4.57 9.59 4.16
N LYS A 35 4.77 9.83 5.46
CA LYS A 35 5.83 10.70 5.98
C LYS A 35 7.18 10.00 6.14
N ASP A 36 7.21 8.67 6.05
CA ASP A 36 8.45 7.92 6.20
C ASP A 36 9.24 7.87 4.89
N ASN A 37 10.21 8.78 4.76
CA ASN A 37 11.04 8.89 3.56
C ASN A 37 11.80 7.60 3.22
N LYS A 38 12.14 6.77 4.20
CA LYS A 38 12.87 5.52 3.97
C LYS A 38 11.98 4.50 3.26
N VAL A 39 10.77 4.28 3.78
CA VAL A 39 9.77 3.38 3.18
C VAL A 39 9.33 3.88 1.81
N GLN A 40 9.10 5.18 1.65
CA GLN A 40 8.73 5.75 0.34
C GLN A 40 9.85 5.53 -0.69
N LYS A 41 11.11 5.71 -0.28
CA LYS A 41 12.26 5.43 -1.16
C LYS A 41 12.36 3.95 -1.52
N LEU A 42 12.24 3.05 -0.53
CA LEU A 42 12.29 1.60 -0.78
C LEU A 42 11.20 1.13 -1.74
N LEU A 43 9.98 1.66 -1.60
CA LEU A 43 8.88 1.34 -2.51
C LEU A 43 9.14 1.84 -3.92
N LYS A 44 9.65 3.07 -4.06
CA LYS A 44 10.00 3.63 -5.37
C LYS A 44 11.10 2.80 -6.05
N ASP A 45 12.15 2.47 -5.31
CA ASP A 45 13.27 1.69 -5.82
C ASP A 45 12.82 0.27 -6.22
N LEU A 46 11.93 -0.34 -5.45
CA LEU A 46 11.32 -1.63 -5.77
C LEU A 46 10.48 -1.55 -7.05
N GLN A 47 9.56 -0.59 -7.14
CA GLN A 47 8.70 -0.38 -8.31
C GLN A 47 9.51 -0.14 -9.59
N GLU A 48 10.58 0.65 -9.52
CA GLU A 48 11.46 0.89 -10.67
C GLU A 48 12.16 -0.39 -11.13
N LYS A 49 12.63 -1.24 -10.20
CA LYS A 49 13.29 -2.51 -10.54
C LYS A 49 12.31 -3.53 -11.09
N GLU A 50 11.13 -3.68 -10.49
CA GLU A 50 10.08 -4.58 -10.99
C GLU A 50 9.62 -4.17 -12.40
N LYS A 51 9.43 -2.87 -12.63
CA LYS A 51 9.06 -2.36 -13.96
C LYS A 51 10.14 -2.66 -15.00
N LYS A 52 11.42 -2.44 -14.67
CA LYS A 52 12.55 -2.78 -15.57
C LYS A 52 12.58 -4.28 -15.86
N GLN A 53 12.34 -5.11 -14.85
CA GLN A 53 12.26 -6.56 -15.02
C GLN A 53 11.11 -6.94 -15.96
N GLU A 54 9.92 -6.38 -15.76
CA GLU A 54 8.75 -6.63 -16.60
C GLU A 54 9.01 -6.20 -18.06
N GLU A 55 9.64 -5.04 -18.28
CA GLU A 55 10.02 -4.57 -19.61
C GLU A 55 11.03 -5.51 -20.30
N LYS A 56 12.01 -6.03 -19.56
CA LYS A 56 12.96 -7.03 -20.08
C LYS A 56 12.24 -8.31 -20.51
N LEU A 57 11.36 -8.83 -19.66
CA LEU A 57 10.56 -10.02 -19.96
C LEU A 57 9.69 -9.82 -21.21
N LYS A 58 9.04 -8.66 -21.36
CA LYS A 58 8.26 -8.31 -22.56
C LYS A 58 9.11 -8.25 -23.83
N LYS A 59 10.39 -7.85 -23.71
CA LYS A 59 11.34 -7.75 -24.82
C LYS A 59 12.11 -9.05 -25.09
N GLY A 60 11.84 -10.13 -24.33
CA GLY A 60 12.61 -11.38 -24.41
C GLY A 60 14.07 -11.24 -23.94
N ILE A 61 14.39 -10.17 -23.20
CA ILE A 61 15.71 -9.93 -22.64
C ILE A 61 15.82 -10.74 -21.33
N PRO A 62 16.88 -11.54 -21.14
CA PRO A 62 17.12 -12.24 -19.88
C PRO A 62 17.17 -11.28 -18.68
N VAL A 63 16.60 -11.74 -17.56
CA VAL A 63 16.71 -11.06 -16.27
C VAL A 63 17.85 -11.69 -15.50
N GLU A 64 18.83 -10.88 -15.12
CA GLU A 64 20.02 -11.34 -14.41
C GLU A 64 19.70 -11.78 -12.98
N ILE A 65 20.51 -12.67 -12.44
CA ILE A 65 20.31 -13.22 -11.09
C ILE A 65 20.47 -12.12 -10.04
N GLU A 66 21.42 -11.20 -10.23
CA GLU A 66 21.63 -10.05 -9.34
C GLU A 66 20.40 -9.14 -9.27
N GLU A 67 19.67 -8.96 -10.38
CA GLU A 67 18.45 -8.14 -10.41
C GLU A 67 17.36 -8.74 -9.52
N LYS A 68 17.22 -10.07 -9.56
CA LYS A 68 16.28 -10.80 -8.69
C LYS A 68 16.69 -10.72 -7.22
N HIS A 69 17.99 -10.77 -6.93
CA HIS A 69 18.50 -10.62 -5.57
C HIS A 69 18.25 -9.22 -5.01
N ASP A 70 18.43 -8.19 -5.84
CA ASP A 70 18.18 -6.81 -5.45
C ASP A 70 16.70 -6.56 -5.12
N ILE A 71 15.77 -7.10 -5.93
CA ILE A 71 14.33 -7.03 -5.66
C ILE A 71 14.02 -7.73 -4.33
N LYS A 72 14.50 -8.96 -4.13
CA LYS A 72 14.31 -9.71 -2.87
C LYS A 72 14.88 -8.98 -1.65
N ARG A 73 16.01 -8.28 -1.81
CA ARG A 73 16.59 -7.47 -0.73
C ARG A 73 15.65 -6.32 -0.36
N LEU A 74 15.13 -5.59 -1.35
CA LEU A 74 14.19 -4.49 -1.12
C LEU A 74 12.87 -4.97 -0.49
N GLU A 75 12.32 -6.09 -0.97
CA GLU A 75 11.15 -6.74 -0.36
C GLU A 75 11.39 -7.08 1.11
N LYS A 76 12.57 -7.65 1.41
CA LYS A 76 12.96 -7.97 2.78
C LYS A 76 13.06 -6.71 3.64
N GLU A 77 13.75 -5.67 3.17
CA GLU A 77 13.88 -4.40 3.90
C GLU A 77 12.52 -3.73 4.16
N LEU A 78 11.58 -3.82 3.21
CA LEU A 78 10.20 -3.37 3.42
C LEU A 78 9.46 -4.21 4.45
N SER A 79 9.60 -5.54 4.40
CA SER A 79 8.97 -6.46 5.36
C SER A 79 9.45 -6.27 6.80
N GLU A 80 10.69 -5.78 6.99
CA GLU A 80 11.26 -5.46 8.30
C GLU A 80 10.87 -4.06 8.79
N SER A 81 10.32 -3.21 7.91
CA SER A 81 9.84 -1.88 8.29
C SER A 81 8.55 -1.96 9.10
N LYS A 82 8.66 -1.64 10.40
CA LYS A 82 7.51 -1.53 11.31
C LYS A 82 6.41 -0.60 10.79
N ILE A 83 6.79 0.46 10.07
CA ILE A 83 5.82 1.44 9.54
C ILE A 83 5.05 0.82 8.37
N PHE A 84 5.74 0.12 7.47
CA PHE A 84 5.11 -0.58 6.36
C PHE A 84 4.21 -1.72 6.85
N VAL A 85 4.72 -2.58 7.74
CA VAL A 85 3.94 -3.68 8.33
C VAL A 85 2.70 -3.17 9.06
N ASN A 86 2.84 -2.10 9.85
CA ASN A 86 1.71 -1.51 10.55
C ASN A 86 0.67 -0.95 9.56
N PHE A 87 1.10 -0.29 8.49
CA PHE A 87 0.20 0.19 7.44
C PHE A 87 -0.60 -0.96 6.80
N ILE A 88 0.09 -1.98 6.29
CA ILE A 88 -0.56 -3.16 5.66
C ILE A 88 -1.50 -3.88 6.62
N THR A 89 -1.11 -4.03 7.88
CA THR A 89 -1.96 -4.66 8.90
C THR A 89 -3.24 -3.86 9.11
N THR A 90 -3.13 -2.53 9.28
CA THR A 90 -4.30 -1.67 9.46
C THR A 90 -5.17 -1.55 8.22
N GLU A 91 -4.56 -1.62 7.02
CA GLU A 91 -5.28 -1.65 5.74
C GLU A 91 -6.10 -2.92 5.62
N ASN A 92 -5.49 -4.08 5.85
CA ASN A 92 -6.19 -5.36 5.84
C ASN A 92 -7.33 -5.40 6.86
N HIS A 93 -7.13 -4.87 8.07
CA HIS A 93 -8.17 -4.78 9.09
C HIS A 93 -9.31 -3.82 8.71
N TYR A 94 -9.04 -2.80 7.89
CA TYR A 94 -10.07 -1.86 7.41
C TYR A 94 -10.86 -2.42 6.23
N LEU A 95 -10.23 -3.23 5.40
CA LEU A 95 -10.82 -3.83 4.19
C LEU A 95 -11.48 -5.20 4.43
N SER A 96 -11.20 -5.84 5.58
CA SER A 96 -11.83 -7.11 6.02
C SER A 96 -13.16 -6.86 6.72
#